data_AF-A0A1B8Y9G6-F1
#
_entry.id   AF-A0A1B8Y9G6-F1
#
_cell.length_a   1.000
_cell.length_b   1.000
_cell.length_c   1.000
_cell.angle_alpha   90.00
_cell.angle_beta   90.00
_cell.angle_gamma   90.00
#
_symmetry.space_group_name_H-M   'P 1'
#
loop_
_entity.id
_entity.type
_entity.pdbx_description
1 polymer ?
#
loop_
_entity_poly.entity_id
_entity_poly.type
_entity_poly.pdbx_seq_one_letter_code
_entity_poly.pdbx_strand_id
1 'polypeptide(L)'
;ILGNADYVFTSIFTLEIILKMTAYGAFLHKGSFCRNYFNILDLLVVSVSLISFGIQSSAINVVKILRVLRVLRPLRAINRAKGLKHVVQCVFVAIRTIGNIVIVTTLLQFMFACIGVQLFKGKLYSCTDSSKITEAEC
;
A
#
# COMPACT_ATOMS: atom_id res chain seq x y z
N ILE A 1 16.98 -9.53 -20.08
CA ILE A 1 16.42 -10.83 -19.62
C ILE A 1 15.25 -10.62 -18.63
N LEU A 2 15.41 -9.92 -17.50
CA LEU A 2 14.30 -9.64 -16.56
C LEU A 2 13.10 -8.89 -17.19
N GLY A 3 13.35 -7.89 -18.03
CA GLY A 3 12.28 -7.10 -18.67
C GLY A 3 11.37 -7.92 -19.62
N ASN A 4 11.91 -8.95 -20.27
CA ASN A 4 11.14 -9.81 -21.17
C ASN A 4 10.21 -10.73 -20.37
N ALA A 5 10.67 -11.24 -19.22
CA ALA A 5 9.83 -12.00 -18.31
C ALA A 5 8.66 -11.15 -17.80
N ASP A 6 8.93 -9.92 -17.37
CA ASP A 6 7.89 -8.99 -16.92
C ASP A 6 6.82 -8.72 -17.98
N TYR A 7 7.23 -8.61 -19.25
CA TYR A 7 6.33 -8.40 -20.38
C TYR A 7 5.44 -9.62 -20.65
N VAL A 8 6.03 -10.82 -20.69
CA VAL A 8 5.30 -12.09 -20.88
C VAL A 8 4.29 -12.29 -19.75
N PHE A 9 4.71 -12.11 -18.50
CA PHE A 9 3.82 -12.21 -17.36
C PHE A 9 2.68 -11.20 -17.46
N THR A 10 2.97 -9.92 -17.73
CA THR A 10 1.93 -8.87 -17.83
C THR A 10 0.92 -9.17 -18.94
N SER A 11 1.37 -9.69 -20.09
CA SER A 11 0.49 -10.06 -21.20
C SER A 11 -0.46 -11.21 -20.82
N ILE A 12 0.07 -12.30 -20.25
CA ILE A 12 -0.74 -13.44 -19.79
C ILE A 12 -1.77 -12.99 -18.74
N PHE A 13 -1.36 -12.16 -17.78
CA PHE A 13 -2.27 -11.65 -16.74
C PHE A 13 -3.32 -10.68 -17.29
N THR A 14 -2.97 -9.88 -18.29
CA THR A 14 -3.93 -9.02 -18.97
C THR A 14 -5.01 -9.85 -19.67
N LEU A 15 -4.61 -10.90 -20.41
CA LEU A 15 -5.55 -11.83 -21.04
C LEU A 15 -6.46 -12.53 -20.02
N GLU A 16 -5.88 -12.96 -18.89
CA GLU A 16 -6.65 -13.64 -17.83
C GLU A 16 -7.69 -12.71 -17.17
N ILE A 17 -7.35 -11.44 -16.92
CA ILE A 17 -8.28 -10.44 -16.39
C ILE A 17 -9.37 -10.13 -17.40
N ILE A 18 -9.05 -10.01 -18.69
CA ILE A 18 -10.03 -9.78 -19.76
C ILE A 18 -11.01 -10.97 -19.83
N LEU A 19 -10.51 -12.21 -19.82
CA LEU A 19 -11.32 -13.43 -19.78
C LEU A 19 -12.24 -13.49 -18.54
N LYS A 20 -11.72 -13.11 -17.36
CA LYS A 20 -12.57 -13.00 -16.16
C LYS A 20 -13.61 -11.89 -16.31
N MET A 21 -13.26 -10.75 -16.89
CA MET A 21 -14.16 -9.62 -17.04
C MET A 21 -15.31 -9.92 -18.03
N THR A 22 -15.03 -10.70 -19.09
CA THR A 22 -16.05 -11.16 -20.02
C THR A 22 -16.91 -12.30 -19.45
N ALA A 23 -16.30 -13.24 -18.71
CA ALA A 23 -17.03 -14.37 -18.11
C ALA A 23 -17.91 -13.98 -16.91
N TYR A 24 -17.46 -13.05 -16.05
CA TYR A 24 -18.22 -12.56 -14.90
C TYR A 24 -19.13 -11.37 -15.24
N GLY A 25 -19.01 -10.79 -16.43
CA GLY A 25 -19.76 -9.63 -16.90
C GLY A 25 -19.22 -8.32 -16.31
N ALA A 26 -18.77 -7.41 -17.19
CA ALA A 26 -18.10 -6.17 -16.79
C ALA A 26 -18.98 -5.24 -15.94
N PHE A 27 -20.31 -5.19 -16.15
CA PHE A 27 -21.15 -4.18 -15.49
C PHE A 27 -22.63 -4.55 -15.23
N LEU A 28 -23.20 -5.62 -15.80
CA LEU A 28 -24.67 -5.78 -15.87
C LEU A 28 -25.30 -6.99 -15.14
N HIS A 29 -24.53 -7.83 -14.43
CA HIS A 29 -25.11 -8.92 -13.64
C HIS A 29 -24.94 -8.70 -12.13
N LYS A 30 -25.98 -9.05 -11.37
CA LYS A 30 -26.23 -8.81 -9.91
C LYS A 30 -25.17 -9.36 -8.93
N GLY A 31 -24.01 -9.80 -9.42
CA GLY A 31 -22.86 -10.34 -8.67
C GLY A 31 -21.55 -9.57 -8.92
N SER A 32 -21.65 -8.25 -9.08
CA SER A 32 -20.60 -7.31 -9.53
C SER A 32 -19.16 -7.66 -9.12
N PHE A 33 -18.27 -7.68 -10.13
CA PHE A 33 -16.82 -7.84 -10.01
C PHE A 33 -16.18 -6.85 -9.01
N CYS A 34 -16.81 -5.69 -8.79
CA CYS A 34 -16.39 -4.67 -7.84
C CYS A 34 -16.71 -4.98 -6.36
N ARG A 35 -17.50 -6.03 -6.04
CA ARG A 35 -17.77 -6.43 -4.65
C ARG A 35 -16.58 -7.14 -4.01
N ASN A 36 -15.72 -7.76 -4.82
CA ASN A 36 -14.59 -8.56 -4.33
C ASN A 36 -13.29 -7.73 -4.40
N TYR A 37 -12.86 -7.19 -3.26
CA TYR A 37 -11.63 -6.39 -3.13
C TYR A 37 -10.40 -7.04 -3.78
N PHE A 38 -10.31 -8.37 -3.72
CA PHE A 38 -9.19 -9.10 -4.30
C PHE A 38 -9.12 -9.04 -5.83
N ASN A 39 -10.25 -8.91 -6.52
CA ASN A 39 -10.29 -8.76 -7.98
C ASN A 39 -9.90 -7.34 -8.41
N ILE A 40 -10.29 -6.33 -7.62
CA ILE A 40 -9.86 -4.93 -7.83
C ILE A 40 -8.35 -4.79 -7.65
N LEU A 41 -7.77 -5.46 -6.64
CA LEU A 41 -6.32 -5.47 -6.44
C LEU A 41 -5.57 -6.09 -7.65
N ASP A 42 -6.08 -7.18 -8.21
CA ASP A 42 -5.48 -7.82 -9.41
C ASP A 42 -5.57 -6.88 -10.63
N LEU A 43 -6.71 -6.20 -10.82
CA LEU A 43 -6.89 -5.20 -11.88
C LEU A 43 -5.90 -4.04 -11.73
N LEU A 44 -5.78 -3.48 -10.52
CA LEU A 44 -4.86 -2.36 -10.23
C LEU A 44 -3.42 -2.73 -10.56
N VAL A 45 -2.96 -3.92 -10.17
CA VAL A 45 -1.60 -4.40 -10.43
C VAL A 45 -1.32 -4.54 -11.94
N VAL A 46 -2.30 -5.02 -12.72
CA VAL A 46 -2.18 -5.13 -14.18
C VAL A 46 -2.16 -3.75 -14.83
N SER A 47 -3.06 -2.84 -14.44
CA SER A 47 -3.11 -1.46 -14.96
C SER A 47 -1.81 -0.70 -14.71
N VAL A 48 -1.26 -0.79 -13.48
CA VAL A 48 0.03 -0.18 -13.13
C VAL A 48 1.17 -0.77 -13.96
N SER A 49 1.15 -2.09 -14.20
CA SER A 49 2.18 -2.75 -15.00
C SER A 49 2.14 -2.27 -16.46
N LEU A 50 0.95 -2.14 -17.06
CA LEU A 50 0.77 -1.61 -18.42
C LEU A 50 1.21 -0.14 -18.54
N ILE A 51 0.81 0.72 -17.60
CA ILE A 51 1.21 2.13 -17.57
C ILE A 51 2.73 2.27 -17.43
N SER A 52 3.36 1.40 -16.61
CA SER A 52 4.81 1.38 -16.44
C SER A 52 5.58 0.97 -17.70
N PHE A 53 4.96 0.26 -18.65
CA PHE A 53 5.57 -0.03 -19.95
C PHE A 53 5.38 1.12 -20.95
N GLY A 54 4.23 1.81 -20.91
CA GLY A 54 3.94 2.93 -21.82
C GLY A 54 4.66 4.23 -21.49
N ILE A 55 4.93 4.51 -20.20
CA ILE A 55 5.60 5.74 -19.76
C ILE A 55 7.10 5.48 -19.54
N GLN A 56 7.85 5.32 -20.63
CA GLN A 56 9.30 5.14 -20.53
C GLN A 56 10.09 6.47 -20.57
N SER A 57 9.51 7.55 -21.11
CA SER A 57 10.28 8.76 -21.45
C SER A 57 9.95 10.07 -20.72
N SER A 58 8.76 10.27 -20.13
CA SER A 58 8.31 11.66 -19.84
C SER A 58 8.10 12.06 -18.37
N ALA A 59 8.28 11.18 -17.38
CA ALA A 59 8.07 11.57 -15.98
C ALA A 59 8.90 10.76 -14.96
N ILE A 60 10.06 11.29 -14.56
CA ILE A 60 10.98 10.64 -13.60
C ILE A 60 10.29 10.29 -12.27
N ASN A 61 9.41 11.16 -11.76
CA ASN A 61 8.70 10.91 -10.50
C ASN A 61 7.62 9.82 -10.63
N VAL A 62 6.85 9.82 -11.73
CA VAL A 62 5.81 8.81 -11.97
C VAL A 62 6.43 7.43 -12.16
N VAL A 63 7.55 7.36 -12.88
CA VAL A 63 8.30 6.10 -13.08
C VAL A 63 8.80 5.53 -11.75
N LYS A 64 9.22 6.36 -10.78
CA LYS A 64 9.62 5.89 -9.44
C LYS A 64 8.44 5.25 -8.68
N ILE A 65 7.28 5.90 -8.62
CA ILE A 65 6.08 5.35 -7.96
C ILE A 65 5.65 4.04 -8.63
N LEU A 66 5.61 4.00 -9.97
CA LEU A 66 5.21 2.80 -10.72
C LEU A 66 6.14 1.60 -10.48
N ARG A 67 7.43 1.85 -10.25
CA ARG A 67 8.37 0.79 -9.84
C ARG A 67 8.07 0.26 -8.45
N VAL A 68 7.77 1.14 -7.49
CA VAL A 68 7.41 0.72 -6.11
C VAL A 68 6.12 -0.10 -6.12
N LEU A 69 5.12 0.28 -6.91
CA LEU A 69 3.85 -0.45 -6.98
C LEU A 69 3.99 -1.90 -7.50
N ARG A 70 5.11 -2.28 -8.13
CA ARG A 70 5.38 -3.70 -8.48
C ARG A 70 5.55 -4.59 -7.25
N VAL A 71 5.83 -4.02 -6.06
CA VAL A 71 5.84 -4.75 -4.78
C VAL A 71 4.47 -5.33 -4.42
N LEU A 72 3.39 -4.91 -5.09
CA LEU A 72 2.05 -5.45 -4.90
C LEU A 72 1.83 -6.79 -5.63
N ARG A 73 2.72 -7.20 -6.54
CA ARG A 73 2.58 -8.46 -7.32
C ARG A 73 2.47 -9.73 -6.46
N PRO A 74 3.22 -9.88 -5.34
CA PRO A 74 3.05 -11.00 -4.42
C PRO A 74 1.68 -11.03 -3.73
N LEU A 75 1.04 -9.88 -3.51
CA LEU A 75 -0.33 -9.83 -2.96
C LEU A 75 -1.34 -10.57 -3.86
N ARG A 76 -1.08 -10.64 -5.17
CA ARG A 76 -1.90 -11.46 -6.08
C ARG A 76 -1.83 -12.95 -5.75
N ALA A 77 -0.69 -13.46 -5.27
CA ALA A 77 -0.54 -14.88 -4.91
C ALA A 77 -1.49 -15.25 -3.77
N ILE A 78 -1.76 -14.31 -2.86
CA ILE A 78 -2.77 -14.42 -1.79
C ILE A 78 -4.17 -14.64 -2.38
N ASN A 79 -4.53 -13.96 -3.48
CA ASN A 79 -5.83 -14.14 -4.14
C ASN A 79 -5.96 -15.52 -4.82
N ARG A 80 -4.84 -16.12 -5.27
CA ARG A 80 -4.82 -17.46 -5.88
C ARG A 80 -4.93 -18.56 -4.85
N ALA A 81 -4.26 -18.40 -3.71
CA ALA A 81 -4.22 -19.39 -2.65
C ALA A 81 -5.44 -19.22 -1.72
N LYS A 82 -6.41 -20.14 -1.83
CA LYS A 82 -7.63 -20.14 -1.00
C LYS A 82 -7.33 -20.09 0.51
N GLY A 83 -6.28 -20.77 0.96
CA GLY A 83 -5.85 -20.73 2.37
C GLY A 83 -5.40 -19.35 2.83
N LEU A 84 -4.56 -18.66 2.05
CA LEU A 84 -4.10 -17.30 2.36
C LEU A 84 -5.24 -16.28 2.34
N LYS A 85 -6.19 -16.44 1.42
CA LYS A 85 -7.39 -15.59 1.37
C LYS A 85 -8.20 -15.67 2.67
N HIS A 86 -8.35 -16.88 3.23
CA HIS A 86 -9.04 -17.08 4.50
C HIS A 86 -8.32 -16.38 5.66
N VAL A 87 -6.99 -16.52 5.73
CA VAL A 87 -6.17 -15.84 6.76
C VAL A 87 -6.35 -14.32 6.69
N VAL A 88 -6.28 -13.72 5.51
CA VAL A 88 -6.48 -12.27 5.33
C VAL A 88 -7.89 -11.84 5.76
N GLN A 89 -8.92 -12.64 5.48
CA GLN A 89 -10.27 -12.37 5.96
C GLN A 89 -10.37 -12.40 7.49
N CYS A 90 -9.73 -13.37 8.15
CA CYS A 90 -9.64 -13.40 9.62
C CYS A 90 -8.95 -12.15 10.17
N VAL A 91 -7.88 -11.69 9.54
CA VAL A 91 -7.19 -10.45 9.92
C VAL A 91 -8.12 -9.24 9.81
N PHE A 92 -8.88 -9.10 8.73
CA PHE A 92 -9.84 -7.99 8.59
C PHE A 92 -10.95 -8.02 9.66
N VAL A 93 -11.44 -9.20 10.04
CA VAL A 93 -12.41 -9.34 11.14
C VAL A 93 -11.79 -8.97 12.49
N ALA A 94 -10.55 -9.40 12.75
CA ALA A 94 -9.81 -9.04 13.95
C ALA A 94 -9.57 -7.53 14.06
N ILE A 95 -9.17 -6.88 12.96
CA ILE A 95 -8.96 -5.42 12.90
C ILE A 95 -10.24 -4.66 13.26
N ARG A 96 -11.40 -5.09 12.75
CA ARG A 96 -12.68 -4.44 13.11
C ARG A 96 -12.97 -4.53 14.62
N THR A 97 -12.59 -5.64 15.24
CA THR A 97 -12.79 -5.86 16.69
C THR A 97 -11.81 -5.02 17.52
N ILE A 98 -10.55 -4.93 17.07
CA ILE A 98 -9.49 -4.17 17.75
C ILE A 98 -9.62 -2.65 17.51
N GLY A 99 -10.41 -2.23 16.52
CA GLY A 99 -10.57 -0.82 16.13
C GLY A 99 -10.93 0.11 17.28
N ASN A 100 -11.82 -0.32 18.18
CA ASN A 100 -12.20 0.50 19.34
C ASN A 100 -11.00 0.74 20.29
N ILE A 101 -10.18 -0.28 20.52
CA ILE A 101 -8.99 -0.19 21.39
C ILE A 101 -7.96 0.76 20.76
N VAL A 102 -7.75 0.66 19.43
CA VAL A 102 -6.84 1.56 18.71
C VAL A 102 -7.29 3.01 18.84
N ILE A 103 -8.58 3.30 18.68
CA ILE A 103 -9.10 4.67 18.80
C ILE A 103 -8.82 5.23 20.20
N VAL A 104 -9.11 4.46 21.26
CA VAL A 104 -8.87 4.91 22.64
C VAL A 104 -7.38 5.14 22.90
N THR A 105 -6.52 4.21 22.49
CA THR A 105 -5.06 4.35 22.66
C THR A 105 -4.50 5.53 21.86
N THR A 106 -4.98 5.76 20.63
CA THR A 106 -4.57 6.92 19.83
C THR A 106 -5.01 8.24 20.46
N LEU A 107 -6.20 8.30 21.06
CA LEU A 107 -6.66 9.49 21.79
C LEU A 107 -5.77 9.76 23.01
N LEU A 108 -5.45 8.72 23.78
CA LEU A 108 -4.55 8.84 24.93
C LEU A 108 -3.14 9.28 24.51
N GLN A 109 -2.60 8.70 23.44
CA GLN A 109 -1.32 9.11 22.85
C GLN A 109 -1.35 10.58 22.41
N PHE A 110 -2.46 11.03 21.82
CA PHE A 110 -2.64 12.42 21.41
C PHE A 110 -2.64 13.38 22.61
N MET A 111 -3.32 13.03 23.70
CA MET A 111 -3.30 13.84 24.93
C MET A 111 -1.88 13.99 25.48
N PHE A 112 -1.14 12.88 25.61
CA PHE A 112 0.26 12.93 26.06
C PHE A 112 1.17 13.67 25.08
N ALA A 113 0.94 13.56 23.77
CA ALA A 113 1.68 14.32 22.77
C ALA A 113 1.45 15.83 22.93
N CYS A 114 0.21 16.28 23.16
CA CYS A 114 -0.08 17.70 23.42
C CYS A 114 0.61 18.20 24.70
N ILE A 115 0.57 17.42 25.79
CA ILE A 115 1.26 17.75 27.04
C ILE A 115 2.78 17.80 26.79
N GLY A 116 3.32 16.81 26.08
CA GLY A 116 4.75 16.74 25.75
C GLY A 116 5.22 17.94 24.94
N VAL A 117 4.45 18.37 23.94
CA VAL A 117 4.75 19.59 23.18
C VAL A 117 4.70 20.82 24.08
N GLN A 118 3.72 20.95 24.97
CA GLN A 118 3.65 22.11 25.87
C GLN A 118 4.82 22.17 26.87
N LEU A 119 5.30 21.01 27.35
CA LEU A 119 6.38 20.95 28.35
C LEU A 119 7.79 21.00 27.74
N PHE A 120 8.01 20.32 26.62
CA PHE A 120 9.34 20.07 26.05
C PHE A 120 9.63 20.83 24.76
N LYS A 121 8.67 21.62 24.23
CA LYS A 121 8.95 22.47 23.07
C LYS A 121 10.12 23.39 23.36
N GLY A 122 11.17 23.26 22.55
CA GLY A 122 12.36 24.07 22.62
C GLY A 122 13.35 23.73 23.73
N LYS A 123 13.12 22.65 24.51
CA LYS A 123 14.02 22.22 25.60
C LYS A 123 14.89 21.01 25.27
N LEU A 124 14.70 20.44 24.08
CA LEU A 124 15.40 19.23 23.63
C LEU A 124 16.56 19.53 22.67
N TYR A 125 16.99 20.79 22.58
CA TYR A 125 18.21 21.13 21.85
C TYR A 125 19.44 20.75 22.70
N SER A 126 20.42 20.14 22.06
CA SER A 126 21.71 19.81 22.67
C SER A 126 22.80 20.00 21.63
N CYS A 127 23.95 20.47 22.06
CA CYS A 127 25.15 20.52 21.24
C CYS A 127 25.73 19.13 21.04
N THR A 128 26.29 18.88 19.85
CA THR A 128 27.05 17.65 19.55
C THR A 128 28.35 17.61 20.35
N ASP A 129 28.96 18.79 20.59
CA ASP A 129 30.14 18.95 21.42
C ASP A 129 29.73 19.20 22.89
N SER A 130 30.04 18.26 23.78
CA SER A 130 29.70 18.34 25.21
C SER A 130 30.44 19.44 25.96
N SER A 131 31.46 20.06 25.35
CA SER A 131 32.18 21.20 25.94
C SER A 131 31.46 22.55 25.75
N LYS A 132 30.46 22.62 24.87
CA LYS A 132 29.69 23.84 24.56
C LYS A 132 28.31 23.78 25.21
N ILE A 133 28.03 24.75 26.09
CA ILE A 133 26.81 24.78 26.92
C ILE A 133 25.80 25.81 26.40
N THR A 134 26.27 26.87 25.76
CA THR A 134 25.43 27.98 25.27
C THR A 134 25.07 27.80 23.79
N GLU A 135 23.84 28.15 23.39
CA GLU A 135 23.41 28.12 21.98
C GLU A 135 24.31 28.95 21.05
N ALA A 136 24.89 30.05 21.53
CA ALA A 136 25.76 30.91 20.73
C ALA A 136 27.20 30.38 20.57
N GLU A 137 27.61 29.43 21.41
CA GLU A 137 28.93 28.78 21.33
C GLU A 137 28.87 27.42 20.60
N CYS A 138 27.64 27.02 20.29
CA CYS A 138 27.21 25.96 19.40
C CYS A 138 26.86 26.59 18.03
#